data_AF-A0AAW0NUT1-F1
#
_entry.id   AF-A0AAW0NUT1-F1
#
_cell.length_a   1.000
_cell.length_b   1.000
_cell.length_c   1.000
_cell.angle_alpha   90.00
_cell.angle_beta   90.00
_cell.angle_gamma   90.00
#
_symmetry.space_group_name_H-M   'P 1'
#
loop_
_entity.id
_entity.type
_entity.pdbx_description
1 polymer ?
#
loop_
_entity_poly.entity_id
_entity_poly.type
_entity_poly.pdbx_seq_one_letter_code
_entity_poly.pdbx_strand_id
1 'polypeptide(L)'
;MAGQNSSAAKLKSLTAALDIMTETRHAFQLIHKELMEEEMEKEQAVGEAGESTDSAADDGSGLNIQEVIKLIGVFEPSFSFLLLQVIKILTTIKRKPSKDEELLKTYKNVYSKLLRAEKNGPLLERVKFYIELLNQLKAETESNDADS
;
A
#
# COMPACT_ATOMS: atom_id res chain seq x y z
N MET A 1 31.55 -16.18 -16.55
CA MET A 1 30.46 -15.20 -16.36
C MET A 1 29.21 -15.95 -15.88
N ALA A 2 28.85 -15.90 -14.60
CA ALA A 2 27.69 -16.63 -14.04
C ALA A 2 26.77 -15.76 -13.15
N GLY A 3 27.16 -14.52 -12.84
CA GLY A 3 26.41 -13.64 -11.94
C GLY A 3 25.17 -12.97 -12.54
N GLN A 4 25.16 -12.71 -13.86
CA GLN A 4 24.10 -11.92 -14.51
C GLN A 4 22.75 -12.65 -14.64
N ASN A 5 22.74 -13.98 -14.76
CA ASN A 5 21.49 -14.75 -14.81
C ASN A 5 20.72 -14.71 -13.48
N SER A 6 21.44 -14.71 -12.35
CA SER A 6 20.82 -14.73 -11.02
C SER A 6 20.09 -13.43 -10.69
N SER A 7 20.67 -12.27 -11.06
CA SER A 7 20.06 -10.97 -10.80
C SER A 7 18.83 -10.73 -11.65
N ALA A 8 18.82 -11.22 -12.90
CA ALA A 8 17.66 -11.10 -13.79
C ALA A 8 16.49 -11.97 -13.31
N ALA A 9 16.75 -13.22 -12.91
CA ALA A 9 15.73 -14.11 -12.34
C ALA A 9 15.19 -13.55 -11.01
N LYS A 10 16.07 -13.05 -10.14
CA LYS A 10 15.69 -12.42 -8.87
C LYS A 10 14.85 -11.16 -9.09
N LEU A 11 15.23 -10.30 -10.04
CA LEU A 11 14.46 -9.10 -10.38
C LEU A 11 13.05 -9.49 -10.83
N LYS A 12 12.91 -10.43 -11.77
CA LYS A 12 11.60 -10.92 -12.24
C LYS A 12 10.73 -11.43 -11.09
N SER A 13 11.30 -12.22 -10.19
CA SER A 13 10.58 -12.76 -9.03
C SER A 13 10.14 -11.66 -8.06
N LEU A 14 10.99 -10.66 -7.79
CA LEU A 14 10.65 -9.56 -6.89
C LEU A 14 9.64 -8.59 -7.52
N THR A 15 9.74 -8.31 -8.81
CA THR A 15 8.76 -7.51 -9.54
C THR A 15 7.40 -8.22 -9.54
N ALA A 16 7.35 -9.52 -9.85
CA ALA A 16 6.08 -10.26 -9.80
C ALA A 16 5.46 -10.28 -8.38
N ALA A 17 6.28 -10.40 -7.33
CA ALA A 17 5.79 -10.28 -5.96
C ALA A 17 5.26 -8.86 -5.67
N LEU A 18 5.87 -7.82 -6.26
CA LEU A 18 5.44 -6.43 -6.10
C LEU A 18 4.10 -6.22 -6.80
N ASP A 19 3.92 -6.78 -7.99
CA ASP A 19 2.66 -6.75 -8.73
C ASP A 19 1.53 -7.40 -7.90
N ILE A 20 1.78 -8.57 -7.31
CA ILE A 20 0.82 -9.21 -6.39
C ILE A 20 0.51 -8.30 -5.19
N MET A 21 1.53 -7.64 -4.60
CA MET A 21 1.28 -6.67 -3.53
C MET A 21 0.42 -5.50 -4.01
N THR A 22 0.58 -5.01 -5.24
CA THR A 22 -0.25 -3.90 -5.75
C THR A 22 -1.73 -4.26 -5.86
N GLU A 23 -2.08 -5.54 -6.03
CA GLU A 23 -3.47 -5.99 -6.05
C GLU A 23 -4.17 -5.87 -4.69
N THR A 24 -3.41 -5.85 -3.59
CA THR A 24 -3.96 -5.61 -2.24
C THR A 24 -4.62 -4.24 -2.08
N ARG A 25 -4.39 -3.31 -3.02
CA ARG A 25 -5.09 -2.03 -3.12
C ARG A 25 -6.61 -2.20 -3.00
N HIS A 26 -7.18 -3.21 -3.64
CA HIS A 26 -8.62 -3.43 -3.62
C HIS A 26 -9.13 -3.74 -2.21
N ALA A 27 -8.39 -4.52 -1.43
CA ALA A 27 -8.71 -4.76 -0.04
C ALA A 27 -8.64 -3.46 0.78
N PHE A 28 -7.59 -2.64 0.59
CA PHE A 28 -7.51 -1.34 1.27
C PHE A 28 -8.63 -0.38 0.85
N GLN A 29 -9.10 -0.40 -0.39
CA GLN A 29 -10.25 0.40 -0.84
C GLN A 29 -11.55 0.01 -0.13
N LEU A 30 -11.79 -1.29 0.08
CA LEU A 30 -12.93 -1.77 0.85
C LEU A 30 -12.83 -1.35 2.31
N ILE A 31 -11.67 -1.56 2.94
CA ILE A 31 -11.39 -1.13 4.32
C ILE A 31 -11.62 0.38 4.47
N HIS A 32 -11.12 1.19 3.53
CA HIS A 32 -11.31 2.64 3.56
C HIS A 32 -12.77 3.03 3.49
N LYS A 33 -13.56 2.35 2.66
CA LYS A 33 -14.99 2.59 2.54
C LYS A 33 -15.72 2.28 3.84
N GLU A 34 -15.44 1.12 4.44
CA GLU A 34 -16.02 0.71 5.72
C GLU A 34 -15.64 1.69 6.85
N LEU A 35 -14.37 2.14 6.90
CA LEU A 35 -13.93 3.15 7.87
C LEU A 35 -14.64 4.50 7.70
N MET A 36 -14.92 4.94 6.46
CA MET A 36 -15.68 6.17 6.22
C MET A 36 -17.14 6.04 6.65
N GLU A 37 -17.76 4.89 6.40
CA GLU A 37 -19.14 4.61 6.82
C GLU A 37 -19.25 4.63 8.35
N GLU A 38 -18.29 4.03 9.07
CA GLU A 38 -18.24 4.08 10.53
C GLU A 38 -18.09 5.49 11.11
N GLU A 39 -17.27 6.35 10.50
CA GLU A 39 -17.11 7.74 10.92
C GLU A 39 -18.41 8.53 10.71
N MET A 40 -19.08 8.32 9.58
CA MET A 40 -20.35 8.99 9.26
C MET A 40 -21.49 8.57 10.19
N GLU A 41 -21.58 7.29 10.56
CA GLU A 41 -22.58 6.78 11.52
C GLU A 41 -22.38 7.38 12.92
N LYS A 42 -21.12 7.50 13.37
CA LYS A 42 -20.78 8.15 14.65
C LYS A 42 -21.15 9.63 14.66
N GLU A 43 -20.92 10.34 13.56
CA GLU A 43 -21.29 11.76 13.43
C GLU A 43 -22.82 11.96 13.46
N GLN A 44 -23.59 11.06 12.86
CA GLN A 44 -25.06 11.12 12.87
C GLN A 44 -25.66 10.82 14.25
N ALA A 45 -25.10 9.86 14.99
CA ALA A 45 -25.54 9.54 16.34
C ALA A 45 -25.33 10.70 17.34
N VAL A 46 -24.29 11.52 17.13
CA VAL A 46 -24.02 12.71 17.96
C VAL A 46 -24.99 13.87 17.65
N GLY A 47 -25.56 13.91 16.44
CA GLY A 47 -26.56 14.91 16.05
C GLY A 47 -27.96 14.69 16.63
N GLU A 48 -28.28 13.47 17.07
CA GLU A 48 -29.61 13.09 17.55
C GLU A 48 -29.71 12.84 19.08
N ALA A 49 -28.59 12.84 19.81
CA ALA A 49 -28.58 12.48 21.23
C ALA A 49 -28.81 13.66 22.19
N GLY A 50 -30.06 14.13 22.25
CA GLY A 50 -30.68 14.55 23.51
C GLY A 50 -31.48 13.36 24.07
N GLU A 51 -31.11 12.88 25.25
CA GLU A 51 -31.69 11.75 26.02
C GLU A 51 -31.15 10.34 25.74
N SER A 52 -30.35 9.87 26.71
CA SER A 52 -30.22 8.51 27.25
C SER A 52 -30.33 7.31 26.30
N THR A 53 -29.33 6.43 26.30
CA THR A 53 -29.28 5.23 27.17
C THR A 53 -27.93 4.53 26.98
N ASP A 54 -27.43 3.97 28.07
CA ASP A 54 -26.34 3.02 28.20
C ASP A 54 -26.46 1.87 27.16
N SER A 55 -25.89 2.07 25.98
CA SER A 55 -25.71 1.00 25.00
C SER A 55 -24.30 0.47 25.18
N ALA A 56 -24.23 -0.68 25.84
CA ALA A 56 -23.08 -1.57 25.78
C ALA A 56 -22.55 -1.58 24.34
N ALA A 57 -21.28 -1.22 24.20
CA ALA A 57 -20.53 -1.28 22.95
C ALA A 57 -20.46 -2.74 22.49
N ASP A 58 -21.51 -3.19 21.82
CA ASP A 58 -21.44 -4.28 20.86
C ASP A 58 -20.96 -3.63 19.56
N ASP A 59 -19.76 -4.02 19.15
CA ASP A 59 -19.00 -3.55 18.00
C ASP A 59 -19.79 -3.78 16.69
N GLY A 60 -20.77 -2.90 16.43
CA GLY A 60 -21.72 -3.00 15.30
C GLY A 60 -21.12 -2.79 13.91
N SER A 61 -19.79 -2.63 13.80
CA SER A 61 -19.12 -2.63 12.51
C SER A 61 -18.56 -4.02 12.20
N GLY A 62 -18.88 -4.54 11.01
CA GLY A 62 -18.31 -5.81 10.54
C GLY A 62 -16.78 -5.78 10.39
N LEU A 63 -16.18 -4.58 10.42
CA LEU A 63 -14.75 -4.34 10.28
C LEU A 63 -14.04 -4.40 11.64
N ASN A 64 -13.19 -5.41 11.84
CA ASN A 64 -12.36 -5.49 13.04
C ASN A 64 -11.14 -4.55 12.93
N ILE A 65 -11.23 -3.38 13.59
CA ILE A 65 -10.18 -2.34 13.61
C ILE A 65 -8.81 -2.89 14.07
N GLN A 66 -8.79 -3.79 15.04
CA GLN A 66 -7.53 -4.36 15.55
C GLN A 66 -6.84 -5.23 14.49
N GLU A 67 -7.61 -6.00 13.72
CA GLU A 67 -7.07 -6.77 12.61
C GLU A 67 -6.58 -5.87 11.47
N VAL A 68 -7.23 -4.74 11.20
CA VAL A 68 -6.73 -3.75 10.21
C VAL A 68 -5.39 -3.17 10.66
N ILE A 69 -5.23 -2.82 11.94
CA ILE A 69 -3.96 -2.33 12.49
C ILE A 69 -2.86 -3.40 12.35
N LYS A 70 -3.17 -4.66 12.67
CA LYS A 70 -2.22 -5.78 12.49
C LYS A 70 -1.85 -5.99 11.03
N LEU A 71 -2.83 -5.94 10.12
CA LEU A 71 -2.61 -6.06 8.67
C LEU A 71 -1.62 -5.00 8.19
N ILE A 72 -1.81 -3.74 8.58
CA ILE A 72 -0.88 -2.66 8.26
C ILE A 72 0.52 -2.95 8.84
N GLY A 73 0.58 -3.44 10.08
CA GLY A 73 1.83 -3.82 10.75
C GLY A 73 2.64 -4.90 10.02
N VAL A 74 1.98 -5.77 9.24
CA VAL A 74 2.63 -6.78 8.39
C VAL A 74 2.89 -6.25 6.97
N PHE A 75 1.94 -5.48 6.43
CA PHE A 75 2.01 -4.94 5.08
C PHE A 75 3.19 -3.97 4.91
N GLU A 76 3.33 -2.97 5.79
CA GLU A 76 4.38 -1.95 5.69
C GLU A 76 5.81 -2.53 5.60
N PRO A 77 6.27 -3.38 6.53
CA PRO A 77 7.63 -3.92 6.46
C PRO A 77 7.82 -4.81 5.24
N SER A 78 6.81 -5.58 4.84
CA SER A 78 6.85 -6.43 3.65
C SER A 78 6.99 -5.59 2.38
N PHE A 79 6.19 -4.52 2.27
CA PHE A 79 6.17 -3.62 1.13
C PHE A 79 7.47 -2.82 1.02
N SER A 80 7.94 -2.25 2.14
CA SER A 80 9.20 -1.53 2.25
C SER A 80 10.39 -2.41 1.86
N PHE A 81 10.43 -3.64 2.38
CA PHE A 81 11.48 -4.58 2.04
C PHE A 81 11.49 -4.90 0.54
N LEU A 82 10.33 -5.20 -0.04
CA LEU A 82 10.21 -5.57 -1.44
C LEU A 82 10.66 -4.44 -2.37
N LEU A 83 10.16 -3.21 -2.14
CA LEU A 83 10.59 -2.01 -2.86
C LEU A 83 12.10 -1.80 -2.76
N LEU A 84 12.66 -1.89 -1.56
CA LEU A 84 14.10 -1.73 -1.35
C LEU A 84 14.90 -2.76 -2.14
N GLN A 85 14.49 -4.03 -2.15
CA GLN A 85 15.20 -5.07 -2.89
C GLN A 85 15.17 -4.83 -4.41
N VAL A 86 14.01 -4.44 -4.96
CA VAL A 86 13.87 -4.12 -6.38
C VAL A 86 14.75 -2.91 -6.74
N ILE A 87 14.69 -1.83 -5.95
CA ILE A 87 15.52 -0.62 -6.13
C ILE A 87 17.01 -0.97 -6.10
N LYS A 88 17.47 -1.78 -5.15
CA LYS A 88 18.88 -2.21 -5.04
C LYS A 88 19.34 -2.96 -6.28
N ILE A 89 18.51 -3.84 -6.82
CA ILE A 89 18.89 -4.58 -8.03
C ILE A 89 18.92 -3.64 -9.24
N LEU A 90 17.87 -2.83 -9.45
CA LEU A 90 17.82 -1.89 -10.58
C LEU A 90 18.95 -0.85 -10.56
N THR A 91 19.35 -0.37 -9.37
CA THR A 91 20.48 0.58 -9.23
C THR A 91 21.86 -0.04 -9.48
N THR A 92 22.03 -1.35 -9.27
CA THR A 92 23.32 -2.04 -9.49
C THR A 92 23.48 -2.56 -10.91
N ILE A 93 22.38 -2.75 -11.63
CA ILE A 93 22.39 -3.13 -13.05
C ILE A 93 22.84 -1.91 -13.86
N LYS A 94 24.11 -1.86 -14.27
CA LYS A 94 24.62 -0.90 -15.27
C LYS A 94 23.92 -1.17 -16.62
N ARG A 95 22.84 -0.46 -16.92
CA ARG A 95 22.22 -0.42 -18.25
C ARG A 95 22.22 1.01 -18.79
N LYS A 96 22.12 1.12 -20.12
CA LYS A 96 21.86 2.37 -20.85
C LYS A 96 20.55 3.00 -20.35
N PRO A 97 20.35 4.33 -20.45
CA PRO A 97 19.08 4.96 -20.11
C PRO A 97 17.96 4.25 -20.88
N SER A 98 17.03 3.67 -20.14
CA SER A 98 15.91 2.87 -20.63
C SER A 98 14.67 3.17 -19.80
N LYS A 99 13.54 2.58 -20.19
CA LYS A 99 12.27 2.56 -19.44
C LYS A 99 12.44 2.12 -17.97
N ASP A 100 13.50 1.35 -17.67
CA ASP A 100 13.88 0.95 -16.30
C ASP A 100 14.20 2.17 -15.40
N GLU A 101 14.64 3.31 -15.95
CA GLU A 101 14.95 4.52 -15.17
C GLU A 101 13.69 5.24 -14.65
N GLU A 102 12.60 5.28 -15.43
CA GLU A 102 11.33 5.88 -15.02
C GLU A 102 10.68 5.04 -13.92
N LEU A 103 10.61 3.73 -14.16
CA LEU A 103 10.20 2.73 -13.18
C LEU A 103 10.99 2.83 -11.87
N LEU A 104 12.32 2.98 -11.96
CA LEU A 104 13.18 3.17 -10.80
C LEU A 104 12.91 4.49 -10.05
N LYS A 105 12.59 5.58 -10.76
CA LYS A 105 12.18 6.85 -10.13
C LYS A 105 10.87 6.67 -9.36
N THR A 106 9.88 6.01 -9.96
CA THR A 106 8.59 5.72 -9.32
C THR A 106 8.78 4.85 -8.06
N TYR A 107 9.56 3.76 -8.15
CA TYR A 107 9.86 2.93 -6.98
C TYR A 107 10.59 3.69 -5.86
N LYS A 108 11.59 4.51 -6.20
CA LYS A 108 12.30 5.35 -5.22
C LYS A 108 11.36 6.37 -4.55
N ASN A 109 10.47 6.99 -5.34
CA ASN A 109 9.50 7.94 -4.84
C ASN A 109 8.52 7.28 -3.86
N VAL A 110 7.91 6.15 -4.24
CA VAL A 110 6.98 5.39 -3.39
C VAL A 110 7.69 4.91 -2.12
N TYR A 111 8.89 4.34 -2.24
CA TYR A 111 9.68 3.92 -1.11
C TYR A 111 10.01 5.08 -0.15
N SER A 112 10.41 6.24 -0.70
CA SER A 112 10.70 7.42 0.11
C SER A 112 9.47 7.96 0.82
N LYS A 113 8.29 7.93 0.19
CA LYS A 113 7.03 8.33 0.84
C LYS A 113 6.70 7.37 1.98
N LEU A 114 6.78 6.07 1.72
CA LEU A 114 6.52 5.02 2.72
C LEU A 114 7.42 5.17 3.96
N LEU A 115 8.72 5.44 3.78
CA LEU A 115 9.65 5.63 4.90
C LEU A 115 9.37 6.87 5.75
N ARG A 116 8.69 7.87 5.20
CA ARG A 116 8.36 9.14 5.86
C ARG A 116 6.92 9.21 6.33
N ALA A 117 6.14 8.16 6.13
CA ALA A 117 4.74 8.11 6.52
C ALA A 117 4.59 8.26 8.03
N GLU A 118 3.55 8.98 8.44
CA GLU A 118 3.20 9.11 9.84
C GLU A 118 2.56 7.81 10.36
N LYS A 119 3.21 7.16 11.33
CA LYS A 119 2.77 5.85 11.85
C LYS A 119 1.64 5.92 12.86
N ASN A 120 1.43 7.10 13.46
CA ASN A 120 0.50 7.31 14.56
C ASN A 120 -0.70 8.19 14.16
N GLY A 121 -0.83 8.52 12.88
CA GLY A 121 -1.97 9.29 12.37
C GLY A 121 -3.27 8.47 12.35
N PRO A 122 -4.41 9.12 12.06
CA PRO A 122 -5.71 8.46 11.96
C PRO A 122 -5.69 7.26 11.00
N LEU A 123 -6.38 6.18 11.38
CA LEU A 123 -6.35 4.93 10.61
C LEU A 123 -6.88 5.12 9.18
N LEU A 124 -7.95 5.90 9.01
CA LEU A 124 -8.52 6.21 7.70
C LEU A 124 -7.49 6.84 6.75
N GLU A 125 -6.77 7.86 7.22
CA GLU A 125 -5.73 8.55 6.44
C GLU A 125 -4.54 7.63 6.11
N ARG A 126 -4.17 6.75 7.04
CA ARG A 126 -3.12 5.75 6.80
C ARG A 126 -3.53 4.75 5.72
N VAL A 127 -4.76 4.24 5.77
CA VAL A 127 -5.30 3.33 4.76
C VAL A 127 -5.34 4.01 3.39
N LYS A 128 -5.85 5.24 3.33
CA LYS A 128 -5.89 6.07 2.12
C LYS A 128 -4.50 6.26 1.51
N PHE A 129 -3.51 6.55 2.35
CA PHE A 129 -2.12 6.71 1.92
C PHE A 129 -1.57 5.45 1.23
N TYR A 130 -1.84 4.24 1.75
CA TYR A 130 -1.40 3.02 1.07
C TYR A 130 -2.09 2.81 -0.28
N ILE A 131 -3.38 3.15 -0.40
CA ILE A 131 -4.10 3.10 -1.69
C ILE A 131 -3.40 4.00 -2.72
N GLU A 132 -3.02 5.22 -2.34
CA GLU A 132 -2.31 6.17 -3.21
C GLU A 132 -0.93 5.65 -3.65
N LEU A 133 -0.19 5.02 -2.74
CA LEU A 133 1.10 4.41 -3.07
C LEU A 133 0.93 3.24 -4.05
N LEU A 134 -0.05 2.37 -3.81
CA LEU A 134 -0.31 1.20 -4.67
C LEU A 134 -0.84 1.62 -6.06
N ASN A 135 -1.62 2.69 -6.14
CA ASN A 135 -2.04 3.29 -7.41
C ASN A 135 -0.87 3.83 -8.22
N GLN A 136 0.09 4.52 -7.58
CA GLN A 136 1.29 5.02 -8.25
C GLN A 136 2.11 3.87 -8.86
N LEU A 137 2.20 2.74 -8.16
CA LEU A 137 2.91 1.56 -8.69
C LEU A 137 2.14 0.91 -9.85
N LYS A 138 0.82 0.78 -9.75
CA LYS A 138 0.00 0.17 -10.80
C LYS A 138 0.00 0.99 -12.10
N ALA A 139 -0.14 2.31 -12.00
CA ALA A 139 -0.13 3.19 -13.17
C ALA A 139 1.16 3.06 -14.00
N GLU A 140 2.29 2.88 -13.32
CA GLU A 140 3.58 2.65 -13.97
C GLU A 140 3.64 1.27 -14.65
N THR A 141 3.12 0.22 -14.01
CA THR A 141 3.08 -1.14 -14.58
C THR A 141 2.15 -1.22 -15.80
N GLU A 142 0.95 -0.62 -15.75
CA GLU A 142 0.01 -0.62 -16.89
C GLU A 142 0.53 0.18 -18.09
N SER A 143 1.25 1.29 -17.84
CA SER A 143 1.98 2.01 -18.89
C SER A 143 3.11 1.15 -19.51
N ASN A 144 3.58 0.14 -18.77
CA ASN A 144 4.62 -0.75 -19.23
C ASN A 144 4.09 -1.83 -20.18
N ASP A 145 2.92 -2.40 -19.87
CA ASP A 145 2.28 -3.49 -20.63
C ASP A 145 1.61 -3.02 -21.93
N ALA A 146 1.08 -1.79 -21.98
CA ALA A 146 0.41 -1.25 -23.18
C ALA A 146 1.33 -1.01 -24.40
N ASP A 147 2.64 -1.13 -24.19
CA ASP A 147 3.70 -0.79 -25.15
C ASP A 147 4.54 -2.03 -25.58
N SER A 148 4.07 -3.24 -25.22
CA SER A 148 4.74 -4.54 -25.50
C SER A 148 4.04 -5.35 -26.59
#